data_AF-A0A7S2NSM8-F1
#
_entry.id   AF-A0A7S2NSM8-F1
#
_cell.length_a   1.000
_cell.length_b   1.000
_cell.length_c   1.000
_cell.angle_alpha   90.00
_cell.angle_beta   90.00
_cell.angle_gamma   90.00
#
_symmetry.space_group_name_H-M   'P 1'
#
loop_
_entity.id
_entity.type
_entity.pdbx_description
1 polymer ?
#
loop_
_entity_poly.entity_id
_entity_poly.type
_entity_poly.pdbx_seq_one_letter_code
_entity_poly.pdbx_strand_id
1 'polypeptide(L)'
;SEVLRRLWCIFEMHETSVLQQGFEFWTSLGKVGSPLMSSGPALQALQNLDVRNASATDEVDQRQIVNFIAGEPEMAGIQEFPDAWSSEAGRSSTRRQLDPGCPRHTYEEEVKRKKCIKFVELNAAIVKASAGALTAPDAKELVFPSWGADGKAKELLRQVPPVWIPGAENRGISLGHLRSFAEAVRGAVDSNELRSSHVSPGGKQRRFVWHRAPAGAEDQLQFDMQGLCELFLKPMTKPAGCSLVELLADGPQPCEHFVTHDWRNPLKSTMAALEWHAEARNLPDTTIYWICAFAHRQHDPREAQGDGLDLRSAPFSLALHDSCGAVSILGDSATEELARTYTRLWCVYEAWVATSTGKSYDILMSSG
;
A
#
# COMPACT_ATOMS: atom_id res chain seq x y z
N SER A 1 -9.03 12.13 2.87
CA SER A 1 -10.12 11.41 2.17
C SER A 1 -11.36 12.28 1.91
N GLU A 2 -11.59 13.36 2.66
CA GLU A 2 -12.80 14.19 2.55
C GLU A 2 -12.96 14.90 1.20
N VAL A 3 -11.86 15.34 0.57
CA VAL A 3 -11.87 15.98 -0.77
C VAL A 3 -12.48 15.05 -1.82
N LEU A 4 -12.17 13.75 -1.78
CA LEU A 4 -12.71 12.76 -2.72
C LEU A 4 -14.19 12.44 -2.49
N ARG A 5 -14.80 12.95 -1.40
CA ARG A 5 -16.24 12.88 -1.15
C ARG A 5 -16.97 14.15 -1.60
N ARG A 6 -16.26 15.17 -2.09
CA ARG A 6 -16.89 16.39 -2.62
C ARG A 6 -17.38 16.12 -4.03
N LEU A 7 -18.69 16.28 -4.22
CA LEU A 7 -19.36 15.95 -5.47
C LEU A 7 -18.85 16.80 -6.65
N TRP A 8 -18.47 18.05 -6.40
CA TRP A 8 -17.85 18.92 -7.41
C TRP A 8 -16.51 18.36 -7.91
N CYS A 9 -15.65 17.87 -7.01
CA CYS A 9 -14.38 17.26 -7.40
C CYS A 9 -14.64 16.02 -8.28
N ILE A 10 -15.68 15.23 -7.99
CA ILE A 10 -16.02 14.06 -8.82
C ILE A 10 -16.57 14.46 -10.18
N PHE A 11 -17.36 15.54 -10.25
CA PHE A 11 -17.81 16.09 -11.52
C PHE A 11 -16.64 16.56 -12.39
N GLU A 12 -15.68 17.29 -11.81
CA GLU A 12 -14.47 17.70 -12.54
C GLU A 12 -13.66 16.49 -13.04
N MET A 13 -13.58 15.42 -12.23
CA MET A 13 -12.96 14.15 -12.65
C MET A 13 -13.72 13.48 -13.79
N HIS A 14 -15.07 13.48 -13.75
CA HIS A 14 -15.92 12.98 -14.82
C HIS A 14 -15.64 13.72 -16.13
N GLU A 15 -15.74 15.04 -16.11
CA GLU A 15 -15.56 15.88 -17.30
C GLU A 15 -14.15 15.73 -17.88
N THR A 16 -13.13 15.73 -17.02
CA THR A 16 -11.74 15.50 -17.46
C THR A 16 -11.59 14.15 -18.16
N SER A 17 -12.22 13.10 -17.63
CA SER A 17 -12.20 11.75 -18.20
C SER A 17 -12.94 11.68 -19.54
N VAL A 18 -14.14 12.29 -19.64
CA VAL A 18 -14.92 12.38 -20.88
C VAL A 18 -14.17 13.16 -21.96
N LEU A 19 -13.52 14.26 -21.59
CA LEU A 19 -12.72 15.10 -22.48
C LEU A 19 -11.37 14.47 -22.86
N GLN A 20 -11.04 13.27 -22.33
CA GLN A 20 -9.76 12.59 -22.54
C GLN A 20 -8.55 13.48 -22.18
N GLN A 21 -8.73 14.38 -21.22
CA GLN A 21 -7.65 15.23 -20.75
C GLN A 21 -6.74 14.46 -19.78
N GLY A 22 -5.45 14.83 -19.76
CA GLY A 22 -4.51 14.28 -18.80
C GLY A 22 -4.98 14.61 -17.38
N PHE A 23 -5.23 13.56 -16.60
CA PHE A 23 -5.69 13.72 -15.23
C PHE A 23 -4.59 13.29 -14.25
N GLU A 24 -4.16 14.23 -13.41
CA GLU A 24 -3.09 14.02 -12.45
C GLU A 24 -3.60 14.30 -11.04
N PHE A 25 -3.28 13.40 -10.10
CA PHE A 25 -3.49 13.66 -8.69
C PHE A 25 -2.23 14.20 -8.05
N TRP A 26 -2.35 15.33 -7.38
CA TRP A 26 -1.28 15.91 -6.59
C TRP A 26 -1.66 15.92 -5.12
N THR A 27 -0.73 15.53 -4.28
CA THR A 27 -0.80 15.64 -2.83
C THR A 27 0.26 16.64 -2.37
N SER A 28 0.27 16.99 -1.08
CA SER A 28 1.38 17.76 -0.49
C SER A 28 2.74 17.06 -0.64
N LEU A 29 2.75 15.75 -0.92
CA LEU A 29 3.95 14.93 -1.10
C LEU A 29 4.37 14.80 -2.58
N GLY A 30 3.56 15.33 -3.51
CA GLY A 30 3.81 15.27 -4.94
C GLY A 30 2.73 14.52 -5.72
N LYS A 31 3.04 14.24 -6.99
CA LYS A 31 2.13 13.59 -7.93
C LYS A 31 1.94 12.12 -7.57
N VAL A 32 0.70 11.67 -7.43
CA VAL A 32 0.34 10.26 -7.23
C VAL A 32 0.74 9.47 -8.48
N GLY A 33 1.46 8.36 -8.29
CA GLY A 33 2.12 7.61 -9.35
C GLY A 33 3.53 8.08 -9.69
N SER A 34 4.02 9.16 -9.07
CA SER A 34 5.45 9.50 -9.15
C SER A 34 6.28 8.63 -8.19
N PRO A 35 7.62 8.59 -8.35
CA PRO A 35 8.52 7.88 -7.42
C PRO A 35 8.46 8.38 -5.97
N LEU A 36 7.84 9.54 -5.72
CA LEU A 36 7.62 10.06 -4.36
C LEU A 36 6.32 9.53 -3.75
N MET A 37 5.39 8.99 -4.56
CA MET A 37 4.02 8.62 -4.17
C MET A 37 3.42 7.51 -5.09
N SER A 38 4.06 6.32 -5.19
CA SER A 38 3.57 5.22 -6.05
C SER A 38 2.43 4.40 -5.46
N SER A 39 2.30 4.34 -4.13
CA SER A 39 1.13 3.77 -3.46
C SER A 39 1.02 4.29 -2.03
N GLY A 40 -0.17 4.74 -1.63
CA GLY A 40 -0.42 5.22 -0.27
C GLY A 40 -1.91 5.39 -0.01
N PRO A 41 -2.31 5.97 1.14
CA PRO A 41 -3.71 6.18 1.50
C PRO A 41 -4.49 6.98 0.45
N ALA A 42 -3.84 7.88 -0.29
CA ALA A 42 -4.45 8.60 -1.41
C ALA A 42 -4.84 7.66 -2.56
N LEU A 43 -3.95 6.74 -2.94
CA LEU A 43 -4.23 5.78 -3.99
C LEU A 43 -5.28 4.76 -3.55
N GLN A 44 -5.18 4.28 -2.31
CA GLN A 44 -6.19 3.40 -1.71
C GLN A 44 -7.54 4.12 -1.61
N ALA A 45 -7.57 5.41 -1.29
CA ALA A 45 -8.80 6.20 -1.27
C ALA A 45 -9.39 6.41 -2.67
N LEU A 46 -8.56 6.47 -3.71
CA LEU A 46 -9.01 6.51 -5.11
C LEU A 46 -9.54 5.14 -5.56
N GLN A 47 -8.85 4.05 -5.23
CA GLN A 47 -9.31 2.68 -5.54
C GLN A 47 -10.60 2.32 -4.82
N ASN A 48 -10.80 2.85 -3.61
CA ASN A 48 -12.02 2.67 -2.81
C ASN A 48 -12.98 3.86 -2.92
N LEU A 49 -12.81 4.72 -3.93
CA LEU A 49 -13.74 5.80 -4.19
C LEU A 49 -15.14 5.19 -4.42
N ASP A 50 -16.17 5.82 -3.86
CA ASP A 50 -17.55 5.49 -4.16
C ASP A 50 -18.31 6.78 -4.37
N VAL A 51 -18.51 7.13 -5.64
CA VAL A 51 -19.19 8.37 -6.06
C VAL A 51 -20.58 8.49 -5.45
N ARG A 52 -21.24 7.37 -5.11
CA ARG A 52 -22.57 7.40 -4.50
C ARG A 52 -22.56 8.06 -3.11
N ASN A 53 -21.43 8.01 -2.42
CA ASN A 53 -21.27 8.60 -1.09
C ASN A 53 -20.81 10.07 -1.13
N ALA A 54 -20.69 10.67 -2.32
CA ALA A 54 -20.30 12.05 -2.46
C ALA A 54 -21.46 13.03 -2.21
N SER A 55 -21.12 14.21 -1.70
CA SER A 55 -22.06 15.29 -1.37
C SER A 55 -21.52 16.66 -1.76
N ALA A 56 -22.41 17.64 -1.88
CA ALA A 56 -22.05 19.05 -2.03
C ALA A 56 -22.57 19.86 -0.84
N THR A 57 -21.92 21.00 -0.57
CA THR A 57 -22.35 21.91 0.50
C THR A 57 -23.64 22.63 0.13
N ASP A 58 -23.84 22.93 -1.15
CA ASP A 58 -25.07 23.50 -1.68
C ASP A 58 -25.99 22.39 -2.19
N GLU A 59 -27.24 22.39 -1.75
CA GLU A 59 -28.22 21.35 -2.08
C GLU A 59 -28.66 21.41 -3.55
N VAL A 60 -28.65 22.59 -4.18
CA VAL A 60 -29.01 22.76 -5.59
C VAL A 60 -27.89 22.18 -6.46
N ASP A 61 -26.63 22.53 -6.16
CA ASP A 61 -25.48 21.95 -6.87
C ASP A 61 -25.45 20.43 -6.69
N GLN A 62 -25.76 19.93 -5.48
CA GLN A 62 -25.86 18.49 -5.25
C GLN A 62 -26.86 17.84 -6.19
N ARG A 63 -28.06 18.42 -6.31
CA ARG A 63 -29.13 17.94 -7.18
C ARG A 63 -28.72 17.97 -8.65
N GLN A 64 -28.15 19.08 -9.12
CA GLN A 64 -27.71 19.24 -10.51
C GLN A 64 -26.69 18.19 -10.91
N ILE A 65 -25.66 18.00 -10.09
CA ILE A 65 -24.58 17.07 -10.41
C ILE A 65 -25.07 15.62 -10.34
N VAL A 66 -25.91 15.27 -9.36
CA VAL A 66 -26.53 13.93 -9.30
C VAL A 66 -27.38 13.66 -10.54
N ASN A 67 -28.19 14.64 -10.96
CA ASN A 67 -29.00 14.52 -12.18
C ASN A 67 -28.12 14.33 -13.41
N PHE A 68 -27.08 15.15 -13.54
CA PHE A 68 -26.13 15.07 -14.65
C PHE A 68 -25.48 13.68 -14.76
N ILE A 69 -24.90 13.18 -13.65
CA ILE A 69 -24.27 11.84 -13.61
C ILE A 69 -25.30 10.74 -13.93
N ALA A 70 -26.53 10.89 -13.46
CA ALA A 70 -27.62 9.94 -13.69
C ALA A 70 -28.22 9.97 -15.11
N GLY A 71 -27.86 10.97 -15.92
CA GLY A 71 -28.47 11.24 -17.22
C GLY A 71 -29.93 11.73 -17.12
N GLU A 72 -30.29 12.37 -16.01
CA GLU A 72 -31.57 13.04 -15.80
C GLU A 72 -31.48 14.51 -16.27
N PRO A 73 -32.62 15.19 -16.55
CA PRO A 73 -32.60 16.62 -16.79
C PRO A 73 -31.94 17.36 -15.61
N GLU A 74 -30.92 18.16 -15.86
CA GLU A 74 -30.10 18.80 -14.82
C GLU A 74 -30.96 19.59 -13.83
N MET A 75 -32.00 20.27 -14.33
CA MET A 75 -32.94 21.08 -13.55
C MET A 75 -34.08 20.28 -12.90
N ALA A 76 -34.08 18.95 -12.97
CA ALA A 76 -35.14 18.15 -12.36
C ALA A 76 -35.15 18.33 -10.82
N GLY A 77 -36.28 18.83 -10.31
CA GLY A 77 -36.45 19.14 -8.89
C GLY A 77 -35.83 20.48 -8.45
N ILE A 78 -35.49 21.36 -9.40
CA ILE A 78 -34.93 22.69 -9.14
C ILE A 78 -35.84 23.75 -9.79
N GLN A 79 -36.13 24.80 -9.05
CA GLN A 79 -36.89 25.95 -9.51
C GLN A 79 -36.00 27.19 -9.59
N GLU A 80 -36.21 27.97 -10.64
CA GLU A 80 -35.54 29.25 -10.84
C GLU A 80 -36.48 30.39 -10.47
N PHE A 81 -35.96 31.34 -9.70
CA PHE A 81 -36.66 32.54 -9.30
C PHE A 81 -35.94 33.76 -9.88
N PRO A 82 -36.67 34.74 -10.45
CA PRO A 82 -36.07 36.00 -10.84
C PRO A 82 -35.49 36.69 -9.61
N ASP A 83 -34.23 37.13 -9.66
CA ASP A 83 -33.70 37.97 -8.58
C ASP A 83 -34.39 39.34 -8.62
N ALA A 84 -35.11 39.66 -7.55
CA ALA A 84 -35.87 40.89 -7.38
C ALA A 84 -35.01 42.18 -7.39
N TRP A 85 -33.68 42.06 -7.47
CA TRP A 85 -32.71 43.16 -7.36
C TRP A 85 -31.89 43.44 -8.65
N SER A 86 -32.22 42.81 -9.79
CA SER A 86 -31.38 42.87 -11.00
C SER A 86 -31.75 43.96 -12.02
N SER A 87 -32.18 45.16 -11.59
CA SER A 87 -32.61 46.21 -12.53
C SER A 87 -31.53 47.17 -13.04
N GLU A 88 -30.29 47.17 -12.52
CA GLU A 88 -29.33 48.25 -12.85
C GLU A 88 -28.08 47.85 -13.67
N ALA A 89 -27.80 46.56 -13.90
CA ALA A 89 -26.54 46.15 -14.56
C ALA A 89 -26.69 45.23 -15.79
N GLY A 90 -27.90 44.99 -16.30
CA GLY A 90 -28.11 44.21 -17.53
C GLY A 90 -27.70 42.72 -17.48
N ARG A 91 -27.31 42.21 -16.31
CA ARG A 91 -27.14 40.77 -16.06
C ARG A 91 -28.33 40.29 -15.24
N SER A 92 -29.23 39.56 -15.89
CA SER A 92 -30.27 38.81 -15.19
C SER A 92 -29.59 37.71 -14.39
N SER A 93 -29.63 37.84 -13.06
CA SER A 93 -29.25 36.77 -12.14
C SER A 93 -30.54 36.05 -11.74
N THR A 94 -30.55 34.72 -11.83
CA THR A 94 -31.65 33.88 -11.35
C THR A 94 -31.20 33.15 -10.10
N ARG A 95 -32.01 33.19 -9.05
CA ARG A 95 -31.78 32.38 -7.85
C ARG A 95 -32.39 31.01 -8.05
N ARG A 96 -31.59 29.97 -7.83
CA ARG A 96 -32.02 28.57 -7.92
C ARG A 96 -32.32 28.05 -6.52
N GLN A 97 -33.40 27.28 -6.37
CA GLN A 97 -33.74 26.58 -5.12
C GLN A 97 -34.33 25.20 -5.44
N LEU A 98 -34.24 24.27 -4.50
CA LEU A 98 -34.92 22.99 -4.63
C LEU A 98 -36.45 23.19 -4.62
N ASP A 99 -37.15 22.42 -5.45
CA ASP A 99 -38.60 22.40 -5.47
C ASP A 99 -39.12 21.97 -4.08
N PRO A 100 -39.94 22.79 -3.39
CA PRO A 100 -40.51 22.44 -2.09
C PRO A 100 -41.34 21.14 -2.10
N GLY A 101 -41.90 20.78 -3.26
CA GLY A 101 -42.63 19.53 -3.47
C GLY A 101 -41.74 18.29 -3.62
N CYS A 102 -40.42 18.47 -3.74
CA CYS A 102 -39.47 17.37 -3.86
C CYS A 102 -38.76 17.13 -2.52
N PRO A 103 -38.85 15.91 -1.92
CA PRO A 103 -38.20 15.67 -0.64
C PRO A 103 -36.66 15.68 -0.80
N ARG A 104 -36.00 16.48 0.05
CA ARG A 104 -34.57 16.82 -0.06
C ARG A 104 -33.57 15.68 0.11
N HIS A 105 -33.96 14.60 0.81
CA HIS A 105 -33.05 13.47 1.09
C HIS A 105 -33.43 12.19 0.36
N THR A 106 -34.67 12.08 -0.11
CA THR A 106 -35.13 10.83 -0.74
C THR A 106 -34.84 10.81 -2.23
N TYR A 107 -34.82 11.97 -2.89
CA TYR A 107 -34.65 12.02 -4.33
C TYR A 107 -33.25 11.57 -4.77
N GLU A 108 -32.19 12.14 -4.20
CA GLU A 108 -30.81 11.83 -4.59
C GLU A 108 -30.51 10.36 -4.33
N GLU A 109 -30.92 9.84 -3.18
CA GLU A 109 -30.80 8.43 -2.84
C GLU A 109 -31.60 7.55 -3.79
N GLU A 110 -32.81 7.97 -4.19
CA GLU A 110 -33.62 7.24 -5.15
C GLU A 110 -33.01 7.26 -6.55
N VAL A 111 -32.46 8.39 -7.02
CA VAL A 111 -31.76 8.51 -8.29
C VAL A 111 -30.50 7.67 -8.29
N LYS A 112 -29.64 7.79 -7.27
CA LYS A 112 -28.44 6.96 -7.09
C LYS A 112 -28.78 5.47 -7.08
N ARG A 113 -29.87 5.07 -6.43
CA ARG A 113 -30.34 3.69 -6.39
C ARG A 113 -30.87 3.21 -7.75
N LYS A 114 -31.73 3.99 -8.41
CA LYS A 114 -32.33 3.64 -9.70
C LYS A 114 -31.31 3.65 -10.85
N LYS A 115 -30.31 4.52 -10.76
CA LYS A 115 -29.30 4.76 -11.80
C LYS A 115 -27.92 4.30 -11.34
N CYS A 116 -27.85 3.34 -10.41
CA CYS A 116 -26.60 2.89 -9.78
C CYS A 116 -25.51 2.50 -10.78
N ILE A 117 -25.89 1.92 -11.92
CA ILE A 117 -24.96 1.54 -12.99
C ILE A 117 -24.16 2.76 -13.49
N LYS A 118 -24.80 3.94 -13.67
CA LYS A 118 -24.11 5.15 -14.14
C LYS A 118 -23.04 5.63 -13.15
N PHE A 119 -23.35 5.56 -11.86
CA PHE A 119 -22.39 5.91 -10.80
C PHE A 119 -21.25 4.90 -10.72
N VAL A 120 -21.52 3.61 -10.92
CA VAL A 120 -20.49 2.56 -10.99
C VAL A 120 -19.59 2.73 -12.22
N GLU A 121 -20.18 3.02 -13.39
CA GLU A 121 -19.44 3.33 -14.63
C GLU A 121 -18.49 4.51 -14.44
N LEU A 122 -18.97 5.60 -13.85
CA LEU A 122 -18.14 6.75 -13.53
C LEU A 122 -17.01 6.40 -12.55
N ASN A 123 -17.32 5.67 -11.49
CA ASN A 123 -16.33 5.25 -10.51
C ASN A 123 -15.20 4.44 -11.18
N ALA A 124 -15.56 3.49 -12.06
CA ALA A 124 -14.60 2.71 -12.83
C ALA A 124 -13.77 3.58 -13.79
N ALA A 125 -14.38 4.59 -14.42
CA ALA A 125 -13.68 5.51 -15.31
C ALA A 125 -12.63 6.36 -14.55
N ILE A 126 -12.98 6.89 -13.37
CA ILE A 126 -12.05 7.66 -12.52
C ILE A 126 -10.90 6.79 -12.05
N VAL A 127 -11.18 5.58 -11.57
CA VAL A 127 -10.14 4.62 -11.15
C VAL A 127 -9.22 4.28 -12.31
N LYS A 128 -9.77 4.02 -13.50
CA LYS A 128 -8.98 3.72 -14.69
C LYS A 128 -8.09 4.89 -15.12
N ALA A 129 -8.62 6.12 -15.13
CA ALA A 129 -7.84 7.32 -15.43
C ALA A 129 -6.71 7.54 -14.41
N SER A 130 -7.00 7.30 -13.13
CA SER A 130 -6.02 7.38 -12.05
C SER A 130 -4.93 6.30 -12.17
N ALA A 131 -5.30 5.09 -12.58
CA ALA A 131 -4.35 3.99 -12.79
C ALA A 131 -3.42 4.25 -13.98
N GLY A 132 -3.92 4.88 -15.05
CA GLY A 132 -3.08 5.31 -16.19
C GLY A 132 -2.00 6.33 -15.81
N ALA A 133 -2.20 7.09 -14.73
CA ALA A 133 -1.18 7.99 -14.17
C ALA A 133 -0.10 7.26 -13.35
N LEU A 134 -0.35 6.02 -12.90
CA LEU A 134 0.62 5.18 -12.18
C LEU A 134 1.61 4.48 -13.12
N THR A 135 1.25 4.29 -14.39
CA THR A 135 2.06 3.55 -15.37
C THR A 135 3.01 4.47 -16.13
N ALA A 136 3.66 5.42 -15.45
CA ALA A 136 4.72 6.21 -16.07
C ALA A 136 5.84 5.26 -16.56
N PRO A 137 6.32 5.40 -17.80
CA PRO A 137 7.08 4.38 -18.53
C PRO A 137 8.50 4.07 -18.01
N ASP A 138 8.94 4.73 -16.92
CA ASP A 138 10.29 4.56 -16.38
C ASP A 138 10.38 3.56 -15.21
N ALA A 139 9.25 3.09 -14.67
CA ALA A 139 9.28 1.96 -13.76
C ALA A 139 9.44 0.68 -14.58
N LYS A 140 10.59 0.01 -14.47
CA LYS A 140 10.71 -1.39 -14.91
C LYS A 140 9.55 -2.15 -14.26
N GLU A 141 8.59 -2.57 -15.07
CA GLU A 141 7.46 -3.35 -14.58
C GLU A 141 8.04 -4.64 -13.99
N LEU A 142 8.10 -4.70 -12.66
CA LEU A 142 8.57 -5.88 -11.95
C LEU A 142 7.51 -6.97 -12.14
N VAL A 143 7.67 -7.76 -13.18
CA VAL A 143 6.83 -8.92 -13.42
C VAL A 143 7.25 -10.00 -12.44
N PHE A 144 6.52 -10.09 -11.33
CA PHE A 144 6.67 -11.22 -10.42
C PHE A 144 6.12 -12.49 -11.06
N PRO A 145 6.73 -13.67 -10.80
CA PRO A 145 6.23 -14.94 -11.27
C PRO A 145 4.76 -15.14 -10.89
N SER A 146 3.97 -15.76 -11.75
CA SER A 146 2.75 -16.41 -11.26
C SER A 146 3.15 -17.57 -10.34
N TRP A 147 2.54 -17.67 -9.16
CA TRP A 147 2.76 -18.81 -8.27
C TRP A 147 1.79 -19.95 -8.60
N GLY A 148 2.32 -21.16 -8.58
CA GLY A 148 1.52 -22.38 -8.66
C GLY A 148 0.73 -22.61 -7.38
N ALA A 149 -0.23 -23.54 -7.47
CA ALA A 149 -1.07 -23.93 -6.33
C ALA A 149 -0.26 -24.46 -5.13
N ASP A 150 0.97 -24.91 -5.36
CA ASP A 150 1.92 -25.35 -4.33
C ASP A 150 2.79 -24.21 -3.76
N GLY A 151 2.52 -22.95 -4.14
CA GLY A 151 3.29 -21.79 -3.71
C GLY A 151 4.64 -21.63 -4.40
N LYS A 152 4.97 -22.45 -5.39
CA LYS A 152 6.22 -22.30 -6.14
C LYS A 152 6.01 -21.40 -7.35
N ALA A 153 7.00 -20.55 -7.64
CA ALA A 153 7.01 -19.75 -8.86
C ALA A 153 6.93 -20.67 -10.11
N LYS A 154 5.86 -20.55 -10.91
CA LYS A 154 5.67 -21.33 -12.15
C LYS A 154 6.67 -20.95 -13.24
N GLU A 155 7.14 -19.71 -13.21
CA GLU A 155 8.12 -19.17 -14.15
C GLU A 155 9.08 -18.26 -13.37
N LEU A 156 10.24 -18.79 -12.99
CA LEU A 156 11.31 -18.01 -12.36
C LEU A 156 11.63 -16.78 -13.21
N LEU A 157 11.74 -15.60 -12.59
CA LEU A 157 12.23 -14.33 -13.16
C LEU A 157 13.29 -14.59 -14.25
N ARG A 158 12.85 -14.72 -15.51
CA ARG A 158 13.68 -15.31 -16.57
C ARG A 158 14.26 -14.30 -17.55
N GLN A 159 14.06 -13.01 -17.32
CA GLN A 159 14.38 -12.00 -18.33
C GLN A 159 15.60 -11.13 -17.97
N VAL A 160 16.02 -11.08 -16.69
CA VAL A 160 17.18 -10.29 -16.28
C VAL A 160 18.04 -11.09 -15.31
N PRO A 161 19.35 -11.26 -15.55
CA PRO A 161 20.24 -11.91 -14.59
C PRO A 161 20.31 -11.09 -13.29
N PRO A 162 20.44 -11.74 -12.12
CA PRO A 162 20.59 -11.03 -10.86
C PRO A 162 21.82 -10.11 -10.89
N VAL A 163 21.71 -8.96 -10.23
CA VAL A 163 22.86 -8.09 -10.00
C VAL A 163 23.60 -8.59 -8.77
N TRP A 164 24.90 -8.85 -8.92
CA TRP A 164 25.75 -9.18 -7.78
C TRP A 164 25.99 -7.92 -6.94
N ILE A 165 25.56 -7.95 -5.67
CA ILE A 165 25.78 -6.86 -4.73
C ILE A 165 26.76 -7.33 -3.64
N PRO A 166 27.99 -6.79 -3.63
CA PRO A 166 28.97 -7.08 -2.58
C PRO A 166 28.45 -6.65 -1.20
N GLY A 167 28.54 -7.58 -0.24
CA GLY A 167 28.08 -7.34 1.13
C GLY A 167 26.56 -7.35 1.25
N ALA A 168 26.02 -8.02 2.26
CA ALA A 168 24.57 -8.01 2.49
C ALA A 168 24.11 -6.69 3.11
N GLU A 169 25.01 -5.92 3.69
CA GLU A 169 24.77 -4.57 4.22
C GLU A 169 24.33 -3.57 3.15
N ASN A 170 24.77 -3.78 1.91
CA ASN A 170 24.41 -2.96 0.74
C ASN A 170 23.16 -3.47 0.01
N ARG A 171 22.40 -4.38 0.62
CA ARG A 171 21.23 -5.01 0.02
C ARG A 171 19.96 -4.58 0.73
N GLY A 172 19.77 -3.27 0.87
CA GLY A 172 18.46 -2.72 1.24
C GLY A 172 17.47 -2.85 0.09
N ILE A 173 16.18 -2.92 0.41
CA ILE A 173 15.08 -2.96 -0.56
C ILE A 173 14.39 -1.60 -0.59
N SER A 174 14.12 -1.06 -1.78
CA SER A 174 13.33 0.15 -1.90
C SER A 174 11.89 -0.11 -1.48
N LEU A 175 11.23 0.91 -0.92
CA LEU A 175 9.82 0.83 -0.53
C LEU A 175 8.94 0.43 -1.72
N GLY A 176 9.19 0.98 -2.91
CA GLY A 176 8.50 0.61 -4.14
C GLY A 176 8.63 -0.88 -4.49
N HIS A 177 9.85 -1.44 -4.47
CA HIS A 177 10.07 -2.86 -4.71
C HIS A 177 9.38 -3.73 -3.65
N LEU A 178 9.44 -3.30 -2.39
CA LEU A 178 8.82 -4.01 -1.28
C LEU A 178 7.29 -4.08 -1.42
N ARG A 179 6.64 -2.97 -1.84
CA ARG A 179 5.20 -2.91 -2.13
C ARG A 179 4.79 -3.86 -3.23
N SER A 180 5.43 -3.76 -4.40
CA SER A 180 5.09 -4.62 -5.54
C SER A 180 5.27 -6.10 -5.20
N PHE A 181 6.33 -6.44 -4.45
CA PHE A 181 6.55 -7.80 -3.98
C PHE A 181 5.48 -8.26 -2.99
N ALA A 182 5.13 -7.43 -2.00
CA ALA A 182 4.11 -7.77 -1.01
C ALA A 182 2.72 -7.96 -1.64
N GLU A 183 2.36 -7.18 -2.66
CA GLU A 183 1.10 -7.36 -3.40
C GLU A 183 1.08 -8.68 -4.18
N ALA A 184 2.19 -9.04 -4.80
CA ALA A 184 2.34 -10.28 -5.53
C ALA A 184 2.21 -11.49 -4.58
N VAL A 185 2.85 -11.42 -3.41
CA VAL A 185 2.72 -12.42 -2.33
C VAL A 185 1.28 -12.49 -1.81
N ARG A 186 0.61 -11.36 -1.56
CA ARG A 186 -0.80 -11.33 -1.15
C ARG A 186 -1.68 -12.09 -2.14
N GLY A 187 -1.55 -11.78 -3.44
CA GLY A 187 -2.31 -12.45 -4.49
C GLY A 187 -2.09 -13.96 -4.49
N ALA A 188 -0.86 -14.41 -4.25
CA ALA A 188 -0.53 -15.83 -4.13
C ALA A 188 -1.10 -16.48 -2.86
N VAL A 189 -1.09 -15.79 -1.72
CA VAL A 189 -1.66 -16.28 -0.45
C VAL A 189 -3.18 -16.40 -0.56
N ASP A 190 -3.85 -15.42 -1.18
CA ASP A 190 -5.30 -15.43 -1.34
C ASP A 190 -5.76 -16.47 -2.37
N SER A 191 -4.98 -16.69 -3.43
CA SER A 191 -5.33 -17.59 -4.54
C SER A 191 -4.96 -19.06 -4.30
N ASN A 192 -3.98 -19.33 -3.42
CA ASN A 192 -3.46 -20.68 -3.20
C ASN A 192 -3.77 -21.18 -1.78
N GLU A 193 -3.95 -22.50 -1.63
CA GLU A 193 -4.06 -23.12 -0.30
C GLU A 193 -2.68 -23.36 0.33
N LEU A 194 -1.91 -22.28 0.52
CA LEU A 194 -0.59 -22.36 1.11
C LEU A 194 -0.69 -22.86 2.55
N ARG A 195 0.22 -23.76 2.94
CA ARG A 195 0.24 -24.39 4.25
C ARG A 195 1.58 -24.22 4.93
N SER A 196 1.54 -24.06 6.25
CA SER A 196 2.72 -24.05 7.09
C SER A 196 3.41 -25.42 7.07
N SER A 197 4.74 -25.41 6.99
CA SER A 197 5.56 -26.59 7.20
C SER A 197 5.47 -27.10 8.65
N HIS A 198 5.12 -26.22 9.59
CA HIS A 198 4.91 -26.59 10.98
C HIS A 198 3.55 -27.25 11.17
N VAL A 199 3.62 -28.49 11.65
CA VAL A 199 2.45 -29.28 12.03
C VAL A 199 2.03 -28.87 13.44
N SER A 200 0.75 -28.56 13.64
CA SER A 200 0.22 -28.27 14.98
C SER A 200 0.31 -29.51 15.88
N PRO A 201 0.18 -29.38 17.22
CA PRO A 201 0.19 -30.52 18.14
C PRO A 201 -0.83 -31.62 17.81
N GLY A 202 -1.87 -31.30 17.03
CA GLY A 202 -2.87 -32.26 16.53
C GLY A 202 -2.54 -32.91 15.17
N GLY A 203 -1.31 -32.78 14.66
CA GLY A 203 -0.89 -33.44 13.41
C GLY A 203 -1.37 -32.74 12.13
N LYS A 204 -2.03 -31.58 12.21
CA LYS A 204 -2.56 -30.86 11.05
C LYS A 204 -1.68 -29.67 10.66
N GLN A 205 -1.38 -29.56 9.37
CA GLN A 205 -0.77 -28.34 8.81
C GLN A 205 -1.80 -27.22 8.77
N ARG A 206 -1.40 -26.05 9.27
CA ARG A 206 -2.24 -24.85 9.24
C ARG A 206 -2.17 -24.18 7.87
N ARG A 207 -3.32 -23.71 7.37
CA ARG A 207 -3.42 -22.91 6.15
C ARG A 207 -3.00 -21.48 6.44
N PHE A 208 -2.18 -20.91 5.58
CA PHE A 208 -1.86 -19.50 5.64
C PHE A 208 -3.01 -18.64 5.14
N VAL A 209 -3.25 -17.54 5.83
CA VAL A 209 -4.22 -16.50 5.45
C VAL A 209 -3.56 -15.13 5.53
N TRP A 210 -3.92 -14.23 4.61
CA TRP A 210 -3.36 -12.87 4.57
C TRP A 210 -3.84 -12.03 5.76
N HIS A 211 -5.11 -12.19 6.11
CA HIS A 211 -5.75 -11.49 7.22
C HIS A 211 -5.60 -12.26 8.53
N ARG A 212 -5.72 -11.55 9.66
CA ARG A 212 -5.74 -12.18 10.98
C ARG A 212 -6.85 -13.23 11.02
N ALA A 213 -6.47 -14.46 11.39
CA ALA A 213 -7.40 -15.55 11.54
C ALA A 213 -8.42 -15.21 12.65
N PRO A 214 -9.72 -15.51 12.46
CA PRO A 214 -10.73 -15.34 13.51
C PRO A 214 -10.36 -16.13 14.77
N ALA A 215 -10.81 -15.64 15.93
CA ALA A 215 -10.69 -16.41 17.17
C ALA A 215 -11.37 -17.78 17.00
N GLY A 216 -10.64 -18.87 17.30
CA GLY A 216 -11.11 -20.25 17.15
C GLY A 216 -10.83 -20.91 15.78
N ALA A 217 -10.24 -20.20 14.82
CA ALA A 217 -9.79 -20.79 13.56
C ALA A 217 -8.41 -21.48 13.73
N GLU A 218 -8.38 -22.60 14.46
CA GLU A 218 -7.13 -23.31 14.81
C GLU A 218 -6.37 -23.88 13.61
N ASP A 219 -7.05 -24.05 12.48
CA ASP A 219 -6.49 -24.53 11.22
C ASP A 219 -5.88 -23.40 10.37
N GLN A 220 -5.99 -22.14 10.79
CA GLN A 220 -5.47 -20.98 10.08
C GLN A 220 -4.31 -20.32 10.82
N LEU A 221 -3.37 -19.78 10.05
CA LEU A 221 -2.22 -19.03 10.53
C LEU A 221 -2.05 -17.78 9.68
N GLN A 222 -1.88 -16.62 10.32
CA GLN A 222 -1.60 -15.40 9.57
C GLN A 222 -0.23 -15.49 8.90
N PHE A 223 -0.14 -15.05 7.65
CA PHE A 223 1.08 -15.16 6.85
C PHE A 223 2.19 -14.24 7.37
N ASP A 224 3.27 -14.82 7.87
CA ASP A 224 4.40 -14.16 8.53
C ASP A 224 5.70 -14.20 7.71
N MET A 225 6.77 -13.59 8.23
CA MET A 225 8.07 -13.56 7.54
C MET A 225 8.72 -14.95 7.44
N GLN A 226 8.39 -15.89 8.34
CA GLN A 226 8.83 -17.28 8.22
C GLN A 226 8.19 -17.97 7.01
N GLY A 227 6.86 -17.86 6.89
CA GLY A 227 6.12 -18.35 5.72
C GLY A 227 6.61 -17.72 4.43
N LEU A 228 6.88 -16.40 4.45
CA LEU A 228 7.47 -15.67 3.33
C LEU A 228 8.82 -16.24 2.91
N CYS A 229 9.72 -16.47 3.86
CA CYS A 229 11.06 -16.96 3.59
C CYS A 229 11.03 -18.37 2.97
N GLU A 230 10.28 -19.29 3.56
CA GLU A 230 10.25 -20.70 3.12
C GLU A 230 9.48 -20.90 1.81
N LEU A 231 8.35 -20.22 1.63
CA LEU A 231 7.46 -20.46 0.49
C LEU A 231 7.79 -19.59 -0.73
N PHE A 232 8.40 -18.41 -0.53
CA PHE A 232 8.65 -17.46 -1.62
C PHE A 232 10.14 -17.18 -1.79
N LEU A 233 10.80 -16.64 -0.77
CA LEU A 233 12.17 -16.13 -0.94
C LEU A 233 13.16 -17.24 -1.30
N LYS A 234 13.18 -18.34 -0.54
CA LYS A 234 14.07 -19.47 -0.80
C LYS A 234 13.82 -20.09 -2.18
N PRO A 235 12.60 -20.50 -2.56
CA PRO A 235 12.34 -21.05 -3.88
C PRO A 235 12.69 -20.10 -5.03
N MET A 236 12.40 -18.81 -4.89
CA MET A 236 12.64 -17.82 -5.96
C MET A 236 14.11 -17.51 -6.16
N THR A 237 14.88 -17.39 -5.07
CA THR A 237 16.26 -16.90 -5.15
C THR A 237 17.30 -18.03 -5.24
N LYS A 238 16.92 -19.29 -4.94
CA LYS A 238 17.81 -20.45 -4.96
C LYS A 238 18.42 -20.74 -6.33
N PRO A 239 17.70 -20.68 -7.46
CA PRO A 239 18.28 -20.99 -8.77
C PRO A 239 19.40 -20.02 -9.18
N ALA A 240 19.30 -18.78 -8.71
CA ALA A 240 20.29 -17.74 -8.92
C ALA A 240 21.34 -17.66 -7.79
N GLY A 241 21.15 -18.37 -6.68
CA GLY A 241 22.05 -18.36 -5.52
C GLY A 241 22.22 -16.98 -4.88
N CYS A 242 21.18 -16.14 -4.91
CA CYS A 242 21.25 -14.72 -4.52
C CYS A 242 20.21 -14.36 -3.44
N SER A 243 20.14 -13.08 -3.06
CA SER A 243 19.08 -12.54 -2.21
C SER A 243 17.91 -12.01 -3.04
N LEU A 244 16.79 -11.64 -2.41
CA LEU A 244 15.69 -11.01 -3.15
C LEU A 244 16.13 -9.66 -3.73
N VAL A 245 16.91 -8.89 -2.98
CA VAL A 245 17.37 -7.58 -3.44
C VAL A 245 18.27 -7.69 -4.66
N GLU A 246 19.14 -8.70 -4.73
CA GLU A 246 19.96 -8.97 -5.92
C GLU A 246 19.13 -9.33 -7.17
N LEU A 247 17.88 -9.79 -7.00
CA LEU A 247 16.95 -10.01 -8.11
C LEU A 247 16.23 -8.75 -8.57
N LEU A 248 16.01 -7.78 -7.66
CA LEU A 248 15.14 -6.63 -7.90
C LEU A 248 15.92 -5.33 -8.17
N ALA A 249 17.11 -5.20 -7.58
CA ALA A 249 17.90 -3.98 -7.63
C ALA A 249 18.75 -3.88 -8.90
N ASP A 250 19.03 -2.65 -9.31
CA ASP A 250 19.97 -2.35 -10.40
C ASP A 250 21.44 -2.27 -9.93
N GLY A 251 21.67 -2.31 -8.60
CA GLY A 251 22.99 -2.16 -8.01
C GLY A 251 22.94 -2.13 -6.47
N PRO A 252 24.07 -1.81 -5.82
CA PRO A 252 24.12 -1.60 -4.37
C PRO A 252 23.09 -0.58 -3.89
N GLN A 253 22.34 -0.93 -2.84
CA GLN A 253 21.34 -0.09 -2.18
C GLN A 253 21.67 0.00 -0.68
N PRO A 254 22.51 0.98 -0.28
CA PRO A 254 22.86 1.21 1.12
C PRO A 254 21.62 1.47 1.97
N CYS A 255 21.64 0.98 3.21
CA CYS A 255 20.54 1.14 4.15
C CYS A 255 20.30 2.62 4.50
N GLU A 256 19.07 3.12 4.30
CA GLU A 256 18.65 4.39 4.91
C GLU A 256 18.00 4.13 6.27
N HIS A 257 17.10 3.12 6.33
CA HIS A 257 16.38 2.73 7.53
C HIS A 257 16.55 1.24 7.84
N PHE A 258 17.21 0.93 8.96
CA PHE A 258 17.37 -0.45 9.41
C PHE A 258 16.08 -0.95 10.07
N VAL A 259 15.62 -2.14 9.71
CA VAL A 259 14.36 -2.71 10.23
C VAL A 259 14.62 -3.83 11.22
N THR A 260 14.38 -3.56 12.50
CA THR A 260 14.26 -4.56 13.56
C THR A 260 12.86 -5.17 13.54
N HIS A 261 12.77 -6.50 13.43
CA HIS A 261 11.48 -7.19 13.51
C HIS A 261 11.60 -8.62 14.05
N ASP A 262 10.49 -9.14 14.58
CA ASP A 262 10.34 -10.58 14.82
C ASP A 262 9.85 -11.29 13.55
N TRP A 263 10.44 -12.42 13.19
CA TRP A 263 10.07 -13.16 11.97
C TRP A 263 8.66 -13.74 12.04
N ARG A 264 8.08 -13.81 13.24
CA ARG A 264 6.67 -14.17 13.45
C ARG A 264 5.72 -13.01 13.16
N ASN A 265 6.23 -11.81 12.88
CA ASN A 265 5.38 -10.69 12.51
C ASN A 265 4.73 -10.95 11.16
N PRO A 266 3.41 -10.72 11.03
CA PRO A 266 2.72 -10.83 9.75
C PRO A 266 3.32 -9.90 8.71
N LEU A 267 3.52 -10.38 7.47
CA LEU A 267 4.02 -9.53 6.38
C LEU A 267 3.10 -8.32 6.16
N LYS A 268 1.78 -8.53 6.24
CA LYS A 268 0.78 -7.47 6.15
C LYS A 268 1.01 -6.36 7.19
N SER A 269 1.27 -6.74 8.45
CA SER A 269 1.48 -5.78 9.55
C SER A 269 2.81 -5.05 9.39
N THR A 270 3.86 -5.76 8.97
CA THR A 270 5.15 -5.16 8.59
C THR A 270 4.99 -4.12 7.49
N MET A 271 4.25 -4.43 6.42
CA MET A 271 4.00 -3.47 5.35
C MET A 271 3.25 -2.24 5.85
N ALA A 272 2.13 -2.43 6.56
CA ALA A 272 1.35 -1.31 7.09
C ALA A 272 2.19 -0.39 8.01
N ALA A 273 3.05 -0.97 8.86
CA ALA A 273 3.95 -0.22 9.72
C ALA A 273 4.98 0.62 8.93
N LEU A 274 5.56 0.05 7.87
CA LEU A 274 6.51 0.77 7.00
C LEU A 274 5.83 1.86 6.17
N GLU A 275 4.57 1.65 5.75
CA GLU A 275 3.77 2.68 5.09
C GLU A 275 3.53 3.87 6.02
N TRP A 276 3.14 3.62 7.27
CA TRP A 276 2.96 4.68 8.27
C TRP A 276 4.25 5.44 8.54
N HIS A 277 5.38 4.74 8.64
CA HIS A 277 6.68 5.38 8.78
C HIS A 277 7.02 6.26 7.58
N ALA A 278 6.82 5.75 6.35
CA ALA A 278 7.07 6.51 5.15
C ALA A 278 6.19 7.76 5.06
N GLU A 279 4.90 7.64 5.39
CA GLU A 279 3.97 8.76 5.43
C GLU A 279 4.38 9.79 6.49
N ALA A 280 4.61 9.37 7.73
CA ALA A 280 4.95 10.25 8.84
C ALA A 280 6.27 11.01 8.64
N ARG A 281 7.22 10.42 7.92
CA ARG A 281 8.53 10.99 7.62
C ARG A 281 8.62 11.64 6.23
N ASN A 282 7.53 11.63 5.46
CA ASN A 282 7.48 12.10 4.06
C ASN A 282 8.57 11.44 3.17
N LEU A 283 8.73 10.13 3.30
CA LEU A 283 9.75 9.36 2.61
C LEU A 283 9.24 8.90 1.23
N PRO A 284 10.07 9.00 0.18
CA PRO A 284 9.70 8.55 -1.16
C PRO A 284 9.75 7.03 -1.32
N ASP A 285 9.26 6.52 -2.45
CA ASP A 285 9.28 5.07 -2.73
C ASP A 285 10.68 4.54 -2.97
N THR A 286 11.60 5.43 -3.31
CA THR A 286 13.02 5.12 -3.47
C THR A 286 13.71 4.90 -2.13
N THR A 287 13.05 5.18 -1.00
CA THR A 287 13.64 4.98 0.33
C THR A 287 14.02 3.52 0.55
N ILE A 288 15.26 3.32 0.99
CA ILE A 288 15.85 2.01 1.18
C ILE A 288 15.71 1.52 2.62
N TYR A 289 14.94 0.44 2.79
CA TYR A 289 14.82 -0.29 4.04
C TYR A 289 15.74 -1.51 4.03
N TRP A 290 16.55 -1.69 5.07
CA TRP A 290 17.29 -2.93 5.25
C TRP A 290 16.50 -3.89 6.12
N ILE A 291 16.10 -5.02 5.53
CA ILE A 291 15.28 -6.04 6.17
C ILE A 291 15.99 -7.37 5.99
N CYS A 292 16.38 -8.02 7.10
CA CYS A 292 17.23 -9.21 7.07
C CYS A 292 16.70 -10.34 6.16
N ALA A 293 15.37 -10.54 6.09
CA ALA A 293 14.75 -11.54 5.22
C ALA A 293 15.04 -11.31 3.73
N PHE A 294 15.10 -10.04 3.28
CA PHE A 294 15.30 -9.70 1.86
C PHE A 294 16.78 -9.49 1.50
N ALA A 295 17.58 -9.02 2.45
CA ALA A 295 18.99 -8.72 2.25
C ALA A 295 19.86 -9.99 2.16
N HIS A 296 19.59 -10.97 3.02
CA HIS A 296 20.37 -12.21 3.06
C HIS A 296 19.95 -13.22 1.99
N ARG A 297 20.93 -13.98 1.51
CA ARG A 297 20.79 -15.20 0.72
C ARG A 297 20.31 -16.29 1.66
N GLN A 298 19.00 -16.47 1.72
CA GLN A 298 18.33 -17.36 2.69
C GLN A 298 18.77 -18.84 2.61
N HIS A 299 19.49 -19.22 1.55
CA HIS A 299 20.05 -20.56 1.35
C HIS A 299 21.48 -20.72 1.88
N ASP A 300 22.18 -19.62 2.21
CA ASP A 300 23.53 -19.65 2.77
C ASP A 300 23.52 -19.26 4.25
N PRO A 301 23.53 -20.24 5.18
CA PRO A 301 23.48 -19.96 6.61
C PRO A 301 24.70 -19.20 7.13
N ARG A 302 25.81 -19.17 6.38
CA ARG A 302 27.05 -18.49 6.80
C ARG A 302 26.95 -16.98 6.62
N GLU A 303 26.13 -16.51 5.69
CA GLU A 303 26.08 -15.08 5.35
C GLU A 303 25.52 -14.23 6.51
N ALA A 304 24.55 -14.76 7.26
CA ALA A 304 23.99 -14.08 8.43
C ALA A 304 24.99 -13.94 9.58
N GLN A 305 25.99 -14.82 9.66
CA GLN A 305 26.97 -14.86 10.75
C GLN A 305 28.23 -14.02 10.47
N GLY A 306 28.42 -13.55 9.23
CA GLY A 306 29.66 -12.88 8.81
C GLY A 306 30.87 -13.82 8.93
N ASP A 307 31.98 -13.31 9.47
CA ASP A 307 33.17 -14.12 9.77
C ASP A 307 33.02 -15.00 11.03
N GLY A 308 31.93 -14.84 11.79
CA GLY A 308 31.65 -15.55 13.03
C GLY A 308 32.55 -15.18 14.21
N LEU A 309 33.45 -14.21 14.03
CA LEU A 309 34.45 -13.78 15.02
C LEU A 309 34.10 -12.42 15.63
N ASP A 310 33.49 -11.52 14.85
CA ASP A 310 33.05 -10.19 15.33
C ASP A 310 31.61 -9.88 14.90
N LEU A 311 30.73 -9.62 15.88
CA LEU A 311 29.35 -9.20 15.61
C LEU A 311 29.29 -7.87 14.84
N ARG A 312 30.30 -7.01 14.99
CA ARG A 312 30.36 -5.71 14.31
C ARG A 312 30.74 -5.82 12.84
N SER A 313 31.38 -6.92 12.42
CA SER A 313 31.68 -7.19 11.02
C SER A 313 30.52 -7.89 10.30
N ALA A 314 29.50 -8.35 11.04
CA ALA A 314 28.34 -9.01 10.47
C ALA A 314 27.51 -8.03 9.62
N PRO A 315 26.93 -8.46 8.49
CA PRO A 315 26.27 -7.54 7.56
C PRO A 315 25.11 -6.75 8.16
N PHE A 316 24.36 -7.33 9.10
CA PHE A 316 23.27 -6.62 9.78
C PHE A 316 23.81 -5.48 10.66
N SER A 317 24.96 -5.67 11.31
CA SER A 317 25.59 -4.65 12.15
C SER A 317 26.14 -3.52 11.30
N LEU A 318 26.79 -3.84 10.18
CA LEU A 318 27.25 -2.85 9.19
C LEU A 318 26.06 -2.02 8.64
N ALA A 319 24.98 -2.69 8.21
CA ALA A 319 23.78 -2.01 7.73
C ALA A 319 23.16 -1.08 8.79
N LEU A 320 23.13 -1.52 10.05
CA LEU A 320 22.61 -0.72 11.16
C LEU A 320 23.52 0.48 11.44
N HIS A 321 24.84 0.29 11.44
CA HIS A 321 25.80 1.37 11.66
C HIS A 321 25.76 2.43 10.57
N ASP A 322 25.61 2.02 9.30
CA ASP A 322 25.61 2.93 8.15
C ASP A 322 24.23 3.59 7.91
N SER A 323 23.16 3.07 8.51
CA SER A 323 21.81 3.63 8.39
C SER A 323 21.67 5.05 8.94
N CYS A 324 20.76 5.83 8.37
CA CYS A 324 20.36 7.14 8.90
C CYS A 324 19.54 6.99 10.20
N GLY A 325 18.73 5.94 10.28
CA GLY A 325 17.91 5.61 11.43
C GLY A 325 17.51 4.15 11.44
N ALA A 326 16.89 3.73 12.53
CA ALA A 326 16.36 2.38 12.67
C ALA A 326 14.89 2.43 13.11
N VAL A 327 14.16 1.39 12.72
CA VAL A 327 12.75 1.22 13.04
C VAL A 327 12.51 -0.16 13.63
N SER A 328 11.59 -0.25 14.58
CA SER A 328 11.19 -1.48 15.26
C SER A 328 9.74 -1.79 14.93
N ILE A 329 9.49 -2.92 14.25
CA ILE A 329 8.13 -3.31 13.89
C ILE A 329 7.52 -4.13 15.02
N LEU A 330 6.45 -3.62 15.59
CA LEU A 330 5.55 -4.36 16.48
C LEU A 330 4.34 -4.85 15.67
N GLY A 331 3.86 -6.06 15.97
CA GLY A 331 2.64 -6.58 15.37
C GLY A 331 1.37 -5.83 15.83
N ASP A 332 0.23 -6.49 15.76
CA ASP A 332 -1.08 -5.85 15.95
C ASP A 332 -1.43 -5.54 17.43
N SER A 333 -0.59 -5.94 18.40
CA SER A 333 -0.84 -5.79 19.86
C SER A 333 0.38 -5.20 20.55
N ALA A 334 0.39 -3.88 20.80
CA ALA A 334 1.57 -3.15 21.29
C ALA A 334 2.26 -3.82 22.49
N THR A 335 1.51 -4.21 23.52
CA THR A 335 2.05 -4.73 24.78
C THR A 335 2.61 -6.15 24.65
N GLU A 336 1.86 -7.06 24.04
CA GLU A 336 2.29 -8.45 23.83
C GLU A 336 3.44 -8.55 22.84
N GLU A 337 3.40 -7.71 21.79
CA GLU A 337 4.41 -7.66 20.74
C GLU A 337 5.70 -7.02 21.23
N LEU A 338 5.63 -5.95 22.02
CA LEU A 338 6.81 -5.36 22.63
C LEU A 338 7.49 -6.35 23.57
N ALA A 339 6.71 -7.05 24.41
CA ALA A 339 7.24 -8.15 25.23
C ALA A 339 7.87 -9.24 24.36
N ARG A 340 7.24 -9.62 23.25
CA ARG A 340 7.76 -10.68 22.37
C ARG A 340 9.02 -10.27 21.61
N THR A 341 9.02 -9.13 20.92
CA THR A 341 10.15 -8.62 20.15
C THR A 341 11.37 -8.45 21.04
N TYR A 342 11.22 -7.84 22.23
CA TYR A 342 12.34 -7.61 23.16
C TYR A 342 12.67 -8.79 24.08
N THR A 343 12.02 -9.96 23.91
CA THR A 343 12.58 -11.23 24.41
C THR A 343 13.60 -11.84 23.45
N ARG A 344 13.70 -11.33 22.21
CA ARG A 344 14.69 -11.80 21.23
C ARG A 344 15.97 -10.99 21.34
N LEU A 345 17.07 -11.67 21.67
CA LEU A 345 18.37 -11.04 21.90
C LEU A 345 18.85 -10.18 20.72
N TRP A 346 18.60 -10.63 19.48
CA TRP A 346 18.94 -9.84 18.29
C TRP A 346 18.21 -8.50 18.23
N CYS A 347 16.90 -8.49 18.48
CA CYS A 347 16.12 -7.24 18.48
C CYS A 347 16.56 -6.30 19.62
N VAL A 348 16.91 -6.84 20.78
CA VAL A 348 17.46 -6.05 21.90
C VAL A 348 18.83 -5.45 21.52
N TYR A 349 19.70 -6.23 20.89
CA TYR A 349 21.00 -5.76 20.42
C TYR A 349 20.86 -4.63 19.39
N GLU A 350 20.00 -4.81 18.39
CA GLU A 350 19.76 -3.81 17.34
C GLU A 350 19.23 -2.50 17.93
N ALA A 351 18.26 -2.58 18.86
CA ALA A 351 17.76 -1.41 19.57
C ALA A 351 18.83 -0.72 20.41
N TRP A 352 19.67 -1.50 21.10
CA TRP A 352 20.78 -0.97 21.88
C TRP A 352 21.81 -0.27 20.99
N VAL A 353 22.20 -0.86 19.86
CA VAL A 353 23.14 -0.22 18.92
C VAL A 353 22.56 1.08 18.36
N ALA A 354 21.31 1.08 17.90
CA ALA A 354 20.67 2.27 17.37
C ALA A 354 20.63 3.42 18.40
N THR A 355 20.17 3.12 19.61
CA THR A 355 20.01 4.13 20.68
C THR A 355 21.35 4.59 21.26
N SER A 356 22.34 3.69 21.42
CA SER A 356 23.66 4.05 21.93
C SER A 356 24.52 4.84 20.94
N THR A 357 24.22 4.74 19.63
CA THR A 357 24.89 5.52 18.58
C THR A 357 24.17 6.83 18.24
N GLY A 358 23.10 7.17 18.96
CA GLY A 358 22.36 8.42 18.76
C GLY A 358 21.50 8.47 17.50
N LYS A 359 21.24 7.32 16.86
CA LYS A 359 20.33 7.23 15.70
C LYS A 359 18.88 7.38 16.16
N SER A 360 18.01 7.85 15.26
CA SER A 360 16.58 7.78 15.52
C SER A 360 16.15 6.31 15.60
N TYR A 361 15.30 6.00 16.58
CA TYR A 361 14.76 4.66 16.77
C TYR A 361 13.24 4.74 16.90
N ASP A 362 12.54 4.54 15.79
CA ASP A 362 11.07 4.64 15.74
C ASP A 362 10.43 3.28 16.03
N ILE A 363 9.39 3.26 16.84
CA ILE A 363 8.60 2.06 17.10
C ILE A 363 7.34 2.15 16.25
N LEU A 364 7.15 1.18 15.36
CA LEU A 364 6.11 1.19 14.33
C LEU A 364 5.07 0.11 14.61
N MET A 365 3.80 0.43 14.33
CA MET A 365 2.68 -0.50 14.42
C MET A 365 1.85 -0.47 13.14
N SER A 366 1.13 -1.56 12.87
CA SER A 366 0.20 -1.63 11.73
C SER A 366 -0.97 -0.63 11.84
N SER A 367 -1.25 -0.14 13.05
CA SER A 367 -2.33 0.81 13.35
C SER A 367 -1.95 2.29 13.26
N GLY A 368 -0.68 2.62 12.97
CA GLY A 368 -0.14 3.98 13.06
C GLY A 368 0.80 4.11 14.24
#